data_AF-A0A6B2JNY7-F1
#
_entry.id   AF-A0A6B2JNY7-F1
#
_cell.length_a   1.000
_cell.length_b   1.000
_cell.length_c   1.000
_cell.angle_alpha   90.00
_cell.angle_beta   90.00
_cell.angle_gamma   90.00
#
_symmetry.space_group_name_H-M   'P 1'
#
loop_
_entity.id
_entity.type
_entity.pdbx_description
1 polymer ?
#
loop_
_entity_poly.entity_id
_entity_poly.type
_entity_poly.pdbx_seq_one_letter_code
_entity_poly.pdbx_strand_id
1 'polypeptide(L)'
;MTEQTDDDLEDLFGAAREGAPAPSAAFMARLQADARGAQPRPRPAVAMAMQPAMAGGGTMDAGGGFSDELGGWPSLTFLVLVALTGLWFGVAAPGSIGHALSTLFGGGVTIELVPSADVFGSEGL
;
A
#
# COMPACT_ATOMS: atom_id res chain seq x y z
N MET A 1 -21.01 -17.54 18.35
CA MET A 1 -20.05 -16.91 17.42
C MET A 1 -20.16 -17.72 16.16
N THR A 2 -20.91 -17.24 15.17
CA THR A 2 -21.09 -17.93 13.89
C THR A 2 -19.88 -17.61 13.03
N GLU A 3 -19.00 -18.57 12.81
CA GLU A 3 -18.04 -18.51 11.70
C GLU A 3 -18.87 -18.42 10.41
N GLN A 4 -18.76 -17.30 9.70
CA GLN A 4 -19.21 -17.23 8.32
C GLN A 4 -18.10 -17.81 7.45
N THR A 5 -18.44 -18.83 6.68
CA THR A 5 -17.55 -19.43 5.69
C THR A 5 -17.59 -18.63 4.39
N ASP A 6 -16.53 -18.72 3.58
CA ASP A 6 -16.45 -18.02 2.29
C ASP A 6 -17.63 -18.40 1.36
N ASP A 7 -18.11 -19.63 1.46
CA ASP A 7 -19.29 -20.11 0.71
C ASP A 7 -20.56 -19.32 1.07
N ASP A 8 -20.74 -18.92 2.33
CA ASP A 8 -21.88 -18.10 2.77
C ASP A 8 -21.81 -16.69 2.17
N LEU A 9 -20.60 -16.15 1.97
CA LEU A 9 -20.41 -14.84 1.35
C LEU A 9 -20.69 -14.89 -0.16
N GLU A 10 -20.24 -15.94 -0.85
CA GLU A 10 -20.50 -16.12 -2.28
C GLU A 10 -21.99 -16.24 -2.56
N ASP A 11 -22.75 -16.97 -1.73
CA ASP A 11 -24.21 -17.07 -1.84
C ASP A 11 -24.90 -15.71 -1.64
N LEU A 12 -24.46 -14.92 -0.65
CA LEU A 12 -24.99 -13.57 -0.42
C LEU A 12 -24.69 -12.61 -1.58
N PHE A 13 -23.49 -12.68 -2.17
CA PHE A 13 -23.12 -11.88 -3.33
C PHE A 13 -23.85 -12.33 -4.60
N GLY A 14 -24.07 -13.62 -4.77
CA GLY A 14 -24.90 -14.20 -5.84
C GLY A 14 -26.31 -13.64 -5.79
N ALA A 15 -26.96 -13.70 -4.62
CA ALA A 15 -28.30 -13.15 -4.42
C ALA A 15 -28.38 -11.64 -4.71
N ALA A 16 -27.37 -10.87 -4.30
CA ALA A 16 -27.30 -9.43 -4.55
C ALA A 16 -27.13 -9.07 -6.04
N ARG A 17 -26.48 -9.95 -6.83
CA ARG A 17 -26.28 -9.75 -8.27
C ARG A 17 -27.57 -9.98 -9.06
N GLU A 18 -28.41 -10.92 -8.62
CA GLU A 18 -29.67 -11.26 -9.28
C GLU A 18 -30.79 -10.27 -8.96
N GLY A 19 -30.87 -9.84 -7.70
CA GLY A 19 -31.82 -8.85 -7.25
C GLY A 19 -31.07 -7.65 -6.70
N ALA A 20 -30.87 -6.61 -7.52
CA ALA A 20 -30.39 -5.32 -7.05
C ALA A 20 -31.60 -4.41 -6.76
N PRO A 21 -32.26 -4.51 -5.58
CA PRO A 21 -33.38 -3.65 -5.25
C PRO A 21 -32.93 -2.19 -5.20
N ALA A 22 -33.74 -1.31 -5.76
CA ALA A 22 -33.45 0.11 -5.73
C ALA A 22 -33.42 0.61 -4.26
N PRO A 23 -32.37 1.36 -3.86
CA PRO A 23 -32.31 1.95 -2.53
C PRO A 23 -33.46 2.96 -2.34
N SER A 24 -33.94 3.09 -1.10
CA SER A 24 -35.05 4.01 -0.81
C SER A 24 -34.70 5.47 -1.15
N ALA A 25 -35.68 6.24 -1.63
CA ALA A 25 -35.48 7.65 -1.97
C ALA A 25 -35.00 8.49 -0.77
N ALA A 26 -35.51 8.19 0.43
CA ALA A 26 -35.09 8.85 1.66
C ALA A 26 -33.62 8.58 2.00
N PHE A 27 -33.13 7.35 1.76
CA PHE A 27 -31.73 7.00 1.91
C PHE A 27 -30.86 7.75 0.91
N MET A 28 -31.24 7.77 -0.37
CA MET A 28 -30.51 8.49 -1.41
C MET A 28 -30.41 9.99 -1.12
N ALA A 29 -31.47 10.61 -0.59
CA ALA A 29 -31.46 12.01 -0.19
C ALA A 29 -30.44 12.30 0.93
N ARG A 30 -30.35 11.41 1.93
CA ARG A 30 -29.36 11.52 3.02
C ARG A 30 -27.93 11.32 2.50
N LEU A 31 -27.70 10.28 1.69
CA LEU A 31 -26.41 10.00 1.08
C LEU A 31 -25.90 11.19 0.25
N GLN A 32 -26.76 11.83 -0.53
CA GLN A 32 -26.38 13.01 -1.32
C GLN A 32 -26.02 14.21 -0.45
N ALA A 33 -26.73 14.41 0.67
CA ALA A 33 -26.40 15.49 1.60
C ALA A 33 -25.02 15.27 2.24
N ASP A 34 -24.73 14.02 2.64
CA ASP A 34 -23.44 13.64 3.22
C ASP A 34 -22.30 13.78 2.19
N ALA A 35 -22.49 13.26 0.98
CA ALA A 35 -21.52 13.37 -0.10
C ALA A 35 -21.17 14.83 -0.42
N ARG A 36 -22.14 15.75 -0.42
CA ARG A 36 -21.88 17.19 -0.62
C ARG A 36 -21.07 17.80 0.53
N GLY A 37 -21.23 17.32 1.76
CA GLY A 37 -20.43 17.75 2.91
C GLY A 37 -19.00 17.23 2.87
N ALA A 38 -18.80 16.03 2.34
CA ALA A 38 -17.50 15.38 2.21
C ALA A 38 -16.72 15.77 0.95
N GLN A 39 -17.35 16.49 0.00
CA GLN A 39 -16.65 16.94 -1.21
C GLN A 39 -15.45 17.82 -0.82
N PRO A 40 -14.22 17.44 -1.23
CA PRO A 40 -13.07 18.28 -1.00
C PRO A 40 -13.33 19.61 -1.69
N ARG A 41 -13.17 20.71 -0.95
CA ARG A 41 -13.27 22.04 -1.56
C ARG A 41 -12.28 22.09 -2.72
N PRO A 42 -12.70 22.62 -3.89
CA PRO A 42 -11.74 22.92 -4.93
C PRO A 42 -10.67 23.80 -4.28
N ARG A 43 -9.46 23.26 -4.16
CA ARG A 43 -8.32 24.10 -3.80
C ARG A 43 -8.30 25.18 -4.87
N PRO A 44 -8.14 26.46 -4.50
CA PRO A 44 -7.94 27.49 -5.51
C PRO A 44 -6.87 26.94 -6.46
N ALA A 45 -7.21 26.85 -7.74
CA ALA A 45 -6.20 26.61 -8.74
C ALA A 45 -5.19 27.71 -8.48
N VAL A 46 -4.03 27.33 -7.92
CA VAL A 46 -2.89 28.23 -7.92
C VAL A 46 -2.76 28.52 -9.40
N ALA A 47 -3.08 29.76 -9.80
CA ALA A 47 -2.93 30.15 -11.17
C ALA A 47 -1.47 29.82 -11.48
N MET A 48 -1.23 28.73 -12.20
CA MET A 48 0.01 28.56 -12.92
C MET A 48 -0.03 29.77 -13.82
N ALA A 49 0.62 30.85 -13.38
CA ALA A 49 1.10 31.85 -14.28
C ALA A 49 1.91 31.03 -15.27
N MET A 50 1.30 30.71 -16.41
CA MET A 50 2.02 30.30 -17.59
C MET A 50 2.89 31.49 -17.90
N GLN A 51 4.09 31.51 -17.29
CA GLN A 51 5.10 32.46 -17.68
C GLN A 51 5.29 32.22 -19.18
N PRO A 52 5.20 33.27 -20.00
CA PRO A 52 5.39 33.11 -21.43
C PRO A 52 6.76 32.46 -21.59
N ALA A 53 6.80 31.29 -22.23
CA ALA A 53 8.04 30.60 -22.52
C ALA A 53 8.94 31.62 -23.22
N MET A 54 9.93 32.14 -22.49
CA MET A 54 10.90 33.05 -23.05
C MET A 54 11.63 32.25 -24.10
N ALA A 55 11.32 32.57 -25.36
CA ALA A 55 12.17 32.26 -26.49
C ALA A 55 13.54 32.93 -26.22
N GLY A 56 14.44 32.18 -25.59
CA GLY A 56 15.77 32.61 -25.23
C GLY A 56 16.67 31.39 -25.27
N GLY A 57 17.43 31.29 -26.35
CA GLY A 57 18.23 30.11 -26.66
C GLY A 57 19.33 29.79 -25.65
N GLY A 58 19.79 28.54 -25.74
CA GLY A 58 21.11 28.13 -25.31
C GLY A 58 21.25 27.91 -23.80
N THR A 59 21.00 26.70 -23.34
CA THR A 59 22.03 25.75 -22.85
C THR A 59 21.31 24.62 -22.12
N MET A 60 21.78 23.39 -22.33
CA MET A 60 21.28 22.19 -21.67
C MET A 60 21.59 22.28 -20.18
N ASP A 61 20.62 22.70 -19.37
CA ASP A 61 20.70 22.54 -17.92
C ASP A 61 19.99 21.24 -17.51
N ALA A 62 20.73 20.14 -17.57
CA ALA A 62 20.25 18.79 -17.27
C ALA A 62 19.91 18.58 -15.77
N GLY A 63 20.07 19.60 -14.92
CA GLY A 63 19.75 19.54 -13.50
C GLY A 63 18.42 20.16 -13.09
N GLY A 64 17.82 21.01 -13.93
CA GLY A 64 16.67 21.85 -13.53
C GLY A 64 15.28 21.34 -13.94
N GLY A 65 15.19 20.44 -14.94
CA GLY A 65 13.91 20.01 -15.51
C GLY A 65 13.17 18.96 -14.65
N PHE A 66 13.90 18.02 -14.05
CA PHE A 66 13.28 16.93 -13.29
C PHE A 66 12.64 17.39 -11.98
N SER A 67 13.16 18.45 -11.35
CA SER A 67 12.60 18.99 -10.11
C SER A 67 11.28 19.75 -10.31
N ASP A 68 11.07 20.37 -11.48
CA ASP A 68 9.85 21.10 -11.79
C ASP A 68 8.70 20.16 -12.23
N GLU A 69 9.01 19.07 -12.93
CA GLU A 69 8.01 18.06 -13.33
C GLU A 69 7.66 17.08 -12.19
N LEU A 70 8.56 16.82 -11.24
CA LEU A 70 8.31 15.90 -10.12
C LEU A 70 7.59 16.56 -8.94
N GLY A 71 7.22 17.85 -9.01
CA GLY A 71 6.46 18.53 -7.96
C GLY A 71 7.30 19.18 -6.86
N GLY A 72 8.58 19.47 -7.13
CA GLY A 72 9.49 20.18 -6.22
C GLY A 72 10.12 19.32 -5.13
N TRP A 73 10.66 19.99 -4.10
CA TRP A 73 11.34 19.36 -2.95
C TRP A 73 10.53 18.29 -2.16
N PRO A 74 9.18 18.25 -2.11
CA PRO A 74 8.45 17.24 -1.34
C PRO A 74 8.62 15.79 -1.83
N SER A 75 8.80 15.59 -3.14
CA SER A 75 9.01 14.25 -3.72
C SER A 75 10.38 13.69 -3.33
N LEU A 76 11.38 14.58 -3.21
CA LEU A 76 12.73 14.26 -2.77
C LEU A 76 12.77 13.86 -1.29
N THR A 77 11.98 14.52 -0.43
CA THR A 77 11.92 14.16 1.00
C THR A 77 11.24 12.82 1.21
N PHE A 78 10.23 12.47 0.42
CA PHE A 78 9.59 11.16 0.50
C PHE A 78 10.54 10.04 0.05
N LEU A 79 11.31 10.27 -1.02
CA LEU A 79 12.28 9.28 -1.52
C LEU A 79 13.39 9.01 -0.50
N VAL A 80 13.86 10.05 0.19
CA VAL A 80 14.81 9.93 1.31
C VAL A 80 14.17 9.18 2.49
N LEU A 81 12.92 9.47 2.84
CA LEU A 81 12.21 8.80 3.93
C LEU A 81 11.99 7.31 3.65
N VAL A 82 11.62 6.96 2.41
CA VAL A 82 11.47 5.57 1.94
C VAL A 82 12.81 4.85 1.98
N ALA A 83 13.89 5.48 1.53
CA ALA A 83 15.23 4.88 1.59
C ALA A 83 15.68 4.62 3.04
N LEU A 84 15.44 5.57 3.96
CA LEU A 84 15.70 5.40 5.39
C LEU A 84 14.85 4.29 6.01
N THR A 85 13.59 4.19 5.62
CA THR A 85 12.67 3.14 6.06
C THR A 85 13.14 1.77 5.55
N GLY A 86 13.51 1.68 4.28
CA GLY A 86 14.08 0.48 3.69
C GLY A 86 15.39 0.07 4.37
N LEU A 87 16.24 1.01 4.75
CA LEU A 87 17.46 0.74 5.50
C LEU A 87 17.16 0.23 6.93
N TRP A 88 16.18 0.83 7.60
CA TRP A 88 15.74 0.41 8.93
C TRP A 88 15.23 -1.04 8.93
N PHE A 89 14.37 -1.39 7.97
CA PHE A 89 13.84 -2.74 7.85
C PHE A 89 14.84 -3.73 7.24
N GLY A 90 15.74 -3.28 6.37
CA GLY A 90 16.74 -4.13 5.71
C GLY A 90 17.90 -4.54 6.61
N VAL A 91 18.27 -3.72 7.60
CA VAL A 91 19.32 -4.05 8.59
C VAL A 91 18.83 -5.01 9.67
N ALA A 92 17.52 -5.22 9.80
CA ALA A 92 16.97 -6.27 10.66
C ALA A 92 17.19 -7.64 10.01
N ALA A 93 18.43 -8.14 10.11
CA ALA A 93 18.77 -9.52 9.77
C ALA A 93 17.77 -10.47 10.45
N PRO A 94 17.29 -11.52 9.76
CA PRO A 94 16.18 -12.37 10.22
C PRO A 94 16.39 -13.03 11.61
N GLY A 95 17.61 -13.01 12.15
CA GLY A 95 17.91 -13.48 13.50
C GLY A 95 17.35 -12.61 14.64
N SER A 96 17.31 -11.27 14.50
CA SER A 96 16.86 -10.38 15.59
C SER A 96 15.33 -10.37 15.73
N ILE A 97 14.62 -10.42 14.60
CA ILE A 97 13.17 -10.55 14.54
C ILE A 97 12.74 -11.91 15.08
N GLY A 98 13.44 -13.01 14.73
CA GLY A 98 13.15 -14.34 15.26
C GLY A 98 13.20 -14.40 16.78
N HIS A 99 14.19 -13.76 17.40
CA HIS A 99 14.33 -13.76 18.87
C HIS A 99 13.28 -12.88 19.56
N ALA A 100 13.00 -11.69 19.02
CA ALA A 100 11.96 -10.80 19.54
C ALA A 100 10.56 -11.43 19.41
N LEU A 101 10.25 -12.05 18.26
CA LEU A 101 9.02 -12.80 18.05
C LEU A 101 8.93 -14.01 18.99
N SER A 102 10.02 -14.77 19.17
CA SER A 102 10.02 -15.91 20.11
C SER A 102 9.75 -15.50 21.56
N THR A 103 10.18 -14.30 21.95
CA THR A 103 9.94 -13.74 23.29
C THR A 103 8.50 -13.24 23.44
N LEU A 104 7.94 -12.61 22.40
CA LEU A 104 6.56 -12.11 22.38
C LEU A 104 5.52 -13.23 22.26
N PHE A 105 5.81 -14.28 21.49
CA PHE A 105 4.89 -15.38 21.19
C PHE A 105 5.16 -16.66 22.01
N GLY A 106 6.02 -16.59 23.04
CA GLY A 106 6.11 -17.63 24.06
C GLY A 106 6.89 -18.89 23.68
N GLY A 107 7.94 -18.74 22.87
CA GLY A 107 8.83 -19.83 22.44
C GLY A 107 8.53 -20.29 21.02
N GLY A 108 9.51 -20.13 20.13
CA GLY A 108 9.40 -20.63 18.76
C GLY A 108 9.45 -22.15 18.73
N VAL A 109 8.45 -22.80 18.16
CA VAL A 109 8.53 -24.21 17.79
C VAL A 109 9.31 -24.28 16.47
N THR A 110 10.59 -24.66 16.54
CA THR A 110 11.37 -24.96 15.35
C THR A 110 10.88 -26.28 14.78
N ILE A 111 10.22 -26.24 13.62
CA ILE A 111 9.90 -27.44 12.85
C ILE A 111 11.03 -27.65 11.85
N GLU A 112 11.75 -28.76 11.98
CA GLU A 112 12.73 -29.22 11.01
C GLU A 112 11.98 -29.67 9.73
N LEU A 113 11.99 -28.82 8.70
CA LEU A 113 11.33 -29.11 7.41
C LEU A 113 12.15 -30.06 6.52
N VAL A 114 13.42 -30.30 6.87
CA VAL A 114 14.29 -31.24 6.17
C VAL A 114 14.66 -32.33 7.16
N PRO A 115 13.96 -33.48 7.18
CA PRO A 115 14.38 -34.60 8.00
C PRO A 115 15.81 -34.96 7.60
N SER A 116 16.74 -34.83 8.55
CA SER A 116 18.16 -35.22 8.49
C SER A 116 18.58 -35.89 7.18
N ALA A 117 19.37 -35.19 6.38
CA ALA A 117 20.00 -35.72 5.16
C ALA A 117 20.82 -37.02 5.37
N ASP A 118 20.98 -37.47 6.63
CA ASP A 118 21.54 -38.75 7.04
C ASP A 118 20.75 -39.98 6.56
N VAL A 119 19.44 -39.85 6.31
CA VAL A 119 18.64 -40.96 5.76
C VAL A 119 19.13 -41.31 4.35
N PHE A 120 19.34 -40.30 3.50
CA PHE A 120 19.79 -40.49 2.11
C PHE A 120 21.28 -40.84 1.98
N GLY A 121 22.07 -40.72 3.06
CA GLY A 121 23.50 -41.02 3.08
C GLY A 121 23.86 -42.42 3.59
N SER A 122 22.94 -43.13 4.26
CA SER A 122 23.25 -44.37 4.98
C SER A 122 22.69 -45.66 4.36
N GLU A 123 21.90 -45.55 3.29
CA GLU A 123 21.29 -46.69 2.58
C GLU A 123 22.04 -47.12 1.29
N GLY A 124 23.25 -46.59 1.07
CA GLY A 124 24.14 -46.95 -0.03
C GLY A 124 25.39 -47.70 0.43
N LEU A 125 25.22 -48.93 0.93
CA LEU A 125 26.28 -49.94 1.06
C LEU A 125 25.79 -51.27 0.47
#